data_AF-A0A9Q4CDB4-F1
#
_entry.id   AF-A0A9Q4CDB4-F1
#
_cell.length_a   1.000
_cell.length_b   1.000
_cell.length_c   1.000
_cell.angle_alpha   90.00
_cell.angle_beta   90.00
_cell.angle_gamma   90.00
#
_symmetry.space_group_name_H-M   'P 1'
#
loop_
_entity.id
_entity.type
_entity.pdbx_description
1 polymer ?
#
loop_
_entity_poly.entity_id
_entity_poly.type
_entity_poly.pdbx_seq_one_letter_code
_entity_poly.pdbx_strand_id
1 'polypeptide(L)'
;MDPAERRTADVDGTTVYYPADPAGDVFEDDGGALTPEDESWLTAAPKVEWQRLKENRATDTAWDFPFSASDGPWQVTDGVAHGFSRTPQGAALAAWHVFQGVNRGGIDAVRTARTFLPPSTDPARLDAAIADPSIIPETPDYSAPIPVAYKVDTFTDGLAVITFATARDGDVVSVVTMVVEWIDGDWHQSDQFIRSLSLIDADRIEDWARW
;
A
#
# COMPACT_ATOMS: atom_id res chain seq x y z
N MET A 1 2.54 24.27 11.55
CA MET A 1 1.35 23.87 10.79
C MET A 1 0.32 23.44 11.81
N ASP A 2 -0.85 24.05 11.80
CA ASP A 2 -1.97 23.66 12.67
C ASP A 2 -2.35 22.19 12.38
N PRO A 3 -2.63 21.32 13.38
CA PRO A 3 -3.14 19.97 13.12
C PRO A 3 -4.33 19.92 12.15
N ALA A 4 -5.18 20.96 12.11
CA ALA A 4 -6.28 21.06 11.15
C ALA A 4 -5.80 21.32 9.70
N GLU A 5 -4.63 21.95 9.52
CA GLU A 5 -4.00 22.18 8.20
C GLU A 5 -3.33 20.93 7.63
N ARG A 6 -3.12 19.90 8.46
CA ARG A 6 -2.59 18.59 8.03
C ARG A 6 -3.66 17.63 7.55
N ARG A 7 -4.94 17.99 7.60
CA ARG A 7 -6.03 17.09 7.18
C ARG A 7 -6.56 17.48 5.81
N THR A 8 -6.79 16.48 4.98
CA THR A 8 -7.46 16.59 3.67
C THR A 8 -8.43 15.41 3.49
N ALA A 9 -8.97 15.27 2.28
CA ALA A 9 -9.72 14.10 1.89
C ALA A 9 -9.24 13.58 0.52
N ASP A 10 -9.46 12.30 0.28
CA ASP A 10 -9.38 11.75 -1.07
C ASP A 10 -10.66 12.09 -1.87
N VAL A 11 -10.73 11.55 -3.09
CA VAL A 11 -11.85 11.76 -4.02
C VAL A 11 -13.18 11.21 -3.50
N ASP A 12 -13.14 10.23 -2.58
CA ASP A 12 -14.30 9.55 -2.00
C ASP A 12 -14.68 10.11 -0.61
N GLY A 13 -13.95 11.11 -0.11
CA GLY A 13 -14.19 11.74 1.19
C GLY A 13 -13.51 11.06 2.37
N THR A 14 -12.68 10.04 2.11
CA THR A 14 -11.82 9.38 3.11
C THR A 14 -10.88 10.41 3.71
N THR A 15 -10.78 10.44 5.04
CA THR A 15 -9.87 11.37 5.71
C THR A 15 -8.42 10.97 5.47
N VAL A 16 -7.61 11.90 4.99
CA VAL A 16 -6.19 11.73 4.72
C VAL A 16 -5.39 12.81 5.43
N TYR A 17 -4.18 12.49 5.88
CA TYR A 17 -3.28 13.41 6.56
C TYR A 17 -2.03 13.70 5.73
N TYR A 18 -1.51 14.91 5.82
CA TYR A 18 -0.16 15.23 5.39
C TYR A 18 0.80 14.96 6.54
N PRO A 19 1.72 13.99 6.39
CA PRO A 19 2.68 13.67 7.44
C PRO A 19 3.71 14.80 7.64
N ALA A 20 4.37 14.80 8.79
CA ALA A 20 5.50 15.65 9.08
C ALA A 20 6.76 15.20 8.31
N ASP A 21 7.01 13.89 8.22
CA ASP A 21 8.00 13.32 7.31
C ASP A 21 7.38 13.09 5.92
N PRO A 22 7.96 13.62 4.83
CA PRO A 22 7.48 13.36 3.46
C PRO A 22 7.38 11.88 3.08
N ALA A 23 8.11 11.00 3.76
CA ALA A 23 8.05 9.55 3.56
C ALA A 23 7.02 8.84 4.45
N GLY A 24 6.34 9.57 5.34
CA GLY A 24 5.30 9.10 6.22
C GLY A 24 5.68 9.14 7.71
N ASP A 25 4.71 9.45 8.55
CA ASP A 25 4.84 9.41 10.00
C ASP A 25 4.49 7.99 10.48
N VAL A 26 5.51 7.21 10.87
CA VAL A 26 5.32 5.89 11.46
C VAL A 26 4.83 5.97 12.90
N PHE A 27 4.12 4.92 13.33
CA PHE A 27 3.64 4.78 14.70
C PHE A 27 4.52 3.79 15.48
N GLU A 28 4.53 3.90 16.81
CA GLU A 28 5.06 2.83 17.65
C GLU A 28 4.14 1.61 17.58
N ASP A 29 4.72 0.41 17.58
CA ASP A 29 3.96 -0.84 17.67
C ASP A 29 3.15 -0.88 18.97
N ASP A 30 1.83 -0.95 18.84
CA ASP A 30 0.90 -1.02 19.98
C ASP A 30 0.62 -2.45 20.46
N GLY A 31 1.17 -3.46 19.77
CA GLY A 31 0.94 -4.88 20.04
C GLY A 31 -0.50 -5.32 19.74
N GLY A 32 -1.27 -4.50 19.01
CA GLY A 32 -2.68 -4.70 18.69
C GLY A 32 -2.92 -5.53 17.43
N ALA A 33 -1.87 -6.11 16.84
CA ALA A 33 -1.98 -7.02 15.71
C ALA A 33 -2.87 -8.22 16.08
N LEU A 34 -3.70 -8.66 15.14
CA LEU A 34 -4.53 -9.84 15.36
C LEU A 34 -3.68 -11.12 15.40
N THR A 35 -4.28 -12.19 15.87
CA THR A 35 -3.73 -13.53 15.96
C THR A 35 -4.61 -14.53 15.20
N PRO A 36 -4.07 -15.70 14.79
CA PRO A 36 -4.87 -16.74 14.12
C PRO A 36 -6.07 -17.25 14.92
N GLU A 37 -6.06 -17.06 16.24
CA GLU A 37 -7.17 -17.42 17.13
C GLU A 37 -8.35 -16.44 17.08
N ASP A 38 -8.15 -15.23 16.53
CA ASP A 38 -9.20 -14.22 16.41
C ASP A 38 -10.18 -14.56 15.29
N GLU A 39 -11.48 -14.51 15.57
CA GLU A 39 -12.53 -14.82 14.58
C GLU A 39 -12.46 -13.91 13.34
N SER A 40 -11.96 -12.68 13.51
CA SER A 40 -11.80 -11.70 12.44
C SER A 40 -10.42 -11.72 11.78
N TRP A 41 -9.59 -12.75 12.01
CA TRP A 41 -8.23 -12.85 11.49
C TRP A 41 -8.09 -12.48 9.99
N LEU A 42 -9.01 -12.97 9.15
CA LEU A 42 -8.98 -12.73 7.69
C LEU A 42 -9.89 -11.60 7.22
N THR A 43 -10.73 -11.04 8.09
CA THR A 43 -11.86 -10.17 7.71
C THR A 43 -11.90 -8.84 8.44
N ALA A 44 -11.01 -8.61 9.41
CA ALA A 44 -10.98 -7.38 10.16
C ALA A 44 -10.68 -6.15 9.29
N ALA A 45 -11.36 -5.05 9.58
CA ALA A 45 -10.96 -3.73 9.09
C ALA A 45 -9.61 -3.35 9.72
N PRO A 46 -8.61 -2.94 8.94
CA PRO A 46 -7.32 -2.52 9.45
C PRO A 46 -7.48 -1.14 10.10
N LYS A 47 -6.79 -0.95 11.23
CA LYS A 47 -6.79 0.33 11.94
C LYS A 47 -5.67 1.19 11.35
N VAL A 48 -6.04 2.14 10.50
CA VAL A 48 -5.06 2.93 9.74
C VAL A 48 -5.30 4.43 9.83
N GLU A 49 -4.21 5.17 9.75
CA GLU A 49 -4.21 6.56 9.31
C GLU A 49 -3.76 6.58 7.85
N TRP A 50 -4.58 7.16 6.97
CA TRP A 50 -4.17 7.40 5.60
C TRP A 50 -3.31 8.65 5.51
N GLN A 51 -2.14 8.54 4.88
CA GLN A 51 -1.19 9.62 4.74
C GLN A 51 -0.87 9.89 3.26
N ARG A 52 -0.90 11.17 2.86
CA ARG A 52 -0.58 11.63 1.51
C ARG A 52 0.90 11.95 1.38
N LEU A 53 1.64 11.05 0.73
CA LEU A 53 3.10 11.19 0.58
C LEU A 53 3.49 11.99 -0.67
N LYS A 54 2.64 11.98 -1.71
CA LYS A 54 2.85 12.74 -2.94
C LYS A 54 1.52 13.24 -3.49
N GLU A 55 1.51 14.45 -4.04
CA GLU A 55 0.39 14.98 -4.80
C GLU A 55 0.85 15.69 -6.07
N ASN A 56 0.02 15.66 -7.09
CA ASN A 56 0.15 16.50 -8.27
C ASN A 56 -1.18 17.24 -8.48
N ARG A 57 -1.20 18.50 -8.03
CA ARG A 57 -2.37 19.37 -8.12
C ARG A 57 -2.77 19.73 -9.56
N ALA A 58 -1.85 19.62 -10.52
CA ALA A 58 -2.17 19.89 -11.91
C ALA A 58 -3.02 18.78 -12.54
N THR A 59 -2.90 17.55 -12.02
CA THR A 59 -3.64 16.37 -12.48
C THR A 59 -4.65 15.85 -11.46
N ASP A 60 -4.77 16.53 -10.30
CA ASP A 60 -5.60 16.12 -9.16
C ASP A 60 -5.35 14.66 -8.73
N THR A 61 -4.08 14.24 -8.75
CA THR A 61 -3.66 12.88 -8.37
C THR A 61 -2.88 12.90 -7.07
N ALA A 62 -3.17 11.95 -6.17
CA ALA A 62 -2.47 11.80 -4.90
C ALA A 62 -2.02 10.35 -4.69
N TRP A 63 -0.93 10.15 -3.95
CA TRP A 63 -0.47 8.84 -3.51
C TRP A 63 -0.65 8.75 -2.01
N ASP A 64 -1.77 8.13 -1.63
CA ASP A 64 -2.20 7.95 -0.25
C ASP A 64 -1.86 6.53 0.21
N PHE A 65 -1.27 6.42 1.41
CA PHE A 65 -0.72 5.21 1.98
C PHE A 65 -1.26 4.99 3.40
N PRO A 66 -1.61 3.75 3.78
CA PRO A 66 -2.11 3.45 5.12
C PRO A 66 -0.94 3.21 6.07
N PHE A 67 -0.99 3.84 7.25
CA PHE A 67 -0.06 3.61 8.35
C PHE A 67 -0.81 3.08 9.57
N SER A 68 -0.27 2.06 10.23
CA SER A 68 -0.91 1.41 11.37
C SER A 68 0.07 1.23 12.52
N ALA A 69 -0.41 1.49 13.74
CA ALA A 69 0.32 1.12 14.95
C ALA A 69 0.32 -0.39 15.18
N SER A 70 -0.74 -1.11 14.79
CA SER A 70 -0.84 -2.56 15.00
C SER A 70 -0.20 -3.39 13.89
N ASP A 71 -0.25 -2.90 12.65
CA ASP A 71 0.10 -3.70 11.48
C ASP A 71 1.25 -3.10 10.65
N GLY A 72 1.83 -2.00 11.12
CA GLY A 72 2.90 -1.27 10.46
C GLY A 72 2.42 -0.35 9.32
N PRO A 73 3.36 0.25 8.57
CA PRO A 73 4.80 0.11 8.74
C PRO A 73 5.29 0.84 9.99
N TRP A 74 6.28 0.25 10.68
CA TRP A 74 6.89 0.85 11.87
C TRP A 74 8.22 1.54 11.59
N GLN A 75 8.73 1.41 10.37
CA GLN A 75 10.02 1.97 9.97
C GLN A 75 9.95 2.59 8.58
N VAL A 76 10.76 3.61 8.36
CA VAL A 76 11.03 4.18 7.04
C VAL A 76 12.54 4.24 6.87
N THR A 77 13.04 3.77 5.73
CA THR A 77 14.46 3.85 5.37
C THR A 77 14.58 4.34 3.94
N ASP A 78 15.36 5.40 3.74
CA ASP A 78 15.55 6.04 2.42
C ASP A 78 14.24 6.36 1.67
N GLY A 79 13.18 6.76 2.39
CA GLY A 79 11.89 7.10 1.80
C GLY A 79 10.98 5.90 1.48
N VAL A 80 11.34 4.70 1.97
CA VAL A 80 10.59 3.46 1.80
C VAL A 80 10.12 2.95 3.16
N ALA A 81 8.81 2.85 3.34
CA ALA A 81 8.21 2.30 4.55
C ALA A 81 8.30 0.77 4.57
N HIS A 82 8.59 0.19 5.74
CA HIS A 82 8.82 -1.24 5.95
C HIS A 82 8.56 -1.64 7.41
N GLY A 83 8.70 -2.94 7.70
CA GLY A 83 8.42 -3.51 9.00
C GLY A 83 6.91 -3.62 9.22
N PHE A 84 6.23 -4.30 8.31
CA PHE A 84 4.82 -4.64 8.46
C PHE A 84 4.66 -5.89 9.32
N SER A 85 3.53 -6.02 10.01
CA SER A 85 3.25 -7.21 10.81
C SER A 85 3.11 -8.45 9.92
N ARG A 86 3.48 -9.63 10.44
CA ARG A 86 3.28 -10.92 9.75
C ARG A 86 1.85 -11.42 9.91
N THR A 87 0.88 -10.57 9.60
CA THR A 87 -0.57 -10.83 9.67
C THR A 87 -1.22 -10.60 8.31
N PRO A 88 -2.47 -11.03 8.10
CA PRO A 88 -3.23 -10.70 6.89
C PRO A 88 -3.40 -9.19 6.69
N GLN A 89 -3.59 -8.45 7.78
CA GLN A 89 -3.71 -6.99 7.76
C GLN A 89 -2.37 -6.35 7.37
N GLY A 90 -1.27 -6.74 8.01
CA GLY A 90 0.08 -6.27 7.64
C GLY A 90 0.44 -6.59 6.19
N ALA A 91 0.07 -7.77 5.70
CA ALA A 91 0.24 -8.15 4.29
C ALA A 91 -0.57 -7.25 3.34
N ALA A 92 -1.80 -6.89 3.71
CA ALA A 92 -2.62 -5.96 2.93
C ALA A 92 -2.03 -4.54 2.91
N LEU A 93 -1.54 -4.04 4.05
CA LEU A 93 -0.87 -2.73 4.11
C LEU A 93 0.39 -2.73 3.24
N ALA A 94 1.25 -3.74 3.39
CA ALA A 94 2.48 -3.87 2.62
C ALA A 94 2.20 -3.97 1.12
N ALA A 95 1.24 -4.80 0.71
CA ALA A 95 0.86 -4.93 -0.70
C ALA A 95 0.40 -3.60 -1.32
N TRP A 96 -0.35 -2.79 -0.58
CA TRP A 96 -0.76 -1.46 -1.03
C TRP A 96 0.41 -0.47 -1.10
N HIS A 97 1.30 -0.50 -0.10
CA HIS A 97 2.53 0.31 -0.10
C HIS A 97 3.43 0.00 -1.28
N VAL A 98 3.64 -1.28 -1.61
CA VAL A 98 4.40 -1.69 -2.79
C VAL A 98 3.69 -1.20 -4.05
N PHE A 99 2.37 -1.43 -4.17
CA PHE A 99 1.60 -1.02 -5.34
C PHE A 99 1.67 0.49 -5.60
N GLN A 100 1.35 1.33 -4.62
CA GLN A 100 1.43 2.78 -4.77
C GLN A 100 2.88 3.25 -4.92
N GLY A 101 3.80 2.65 -4.16
CA GLY A 101 5.21 3.04 -4.12
C GLY A 101 5.92 2.84 -5.45
N VAL A 102 5.71 1.73 -6.15
CA VAL A 102 6.36 1.51 -7.47
C VAL A 102 5.76 2.40 -8.57
N ASN A 103 4.54 2.92 -8.40
CA ASN A 103 3.87 3.77 -9.38
C ASN A 103 4.01 5.28 -9.08
N ARG A 104 4.62 5.68 -7.96
CA ARG A 104 4.72 7.11 -7.53
C ARG A 104 5.74 7.94 -8.31
N GLY A 105 6.54 7.32 -9.19
CA GLY A 105 7.62 7.96 -9.95
C GLY A 105 8.79 8.44 -9.08
N GLY A 106 9.86 8.91 -9.73
CA GLY A 106 11.06 9.42 -9.06
C GLY A 106 11.88 8.35 -8.32
N ILE A 107 12.90 8.79 -7.60
CA ILE A 107 13.84 7.91 -6.88
C ILE A 107 13.14 6.98 -5.89
N ASP A 108 12.09 7.48 -5.28
CA ASP A 108 11.24 6.81 -4.32
C ASP A 108 10.55 5.57 -4.88
N ALA A 109 10.11 5.60 -6.14
CA ALA A 109 9.58 4.42 -6.82
C ALA A 109 10.65 3.38 -7.14
N VAL A 110 11.85 3.83 -7.53
CA VAL A 110 13.00 2.94 -7.79
C VAL A 110 13.46 2.26 -6.51
N ARG A 111 13.50 2.99 -5.38
CA ARG A 111 13.84 2.41 -4.07
C ARG A 111 12.80 1.40 -3.61
N THR A 112 11.50 1.71 -3.72
CA THR A 112 10.44 0.73 -3.43
C THR A 112 10.59 -0.51 -4.30
N ALA A 113 10.82 -0.33 -5.61
CA ALA A 113 11.04 -1.43 -6.53
C ALA A 113 12.25 -2.29 -6.12
N ARG A 114 13.36 -1.64 -5.75
CA ARG A 114 14.59 -2.35 -5.38
C ARG A 114 14.46 -3.15 -4.09
N THR A 115 13.65 -2.66 -3.15
CA THR A 115 13.40 -3.30 -1.86
C THR A 115 12.40 -4.45 -1.99
N PHE A 116 11.26 -4.23 -2.65
CA PHE A 116 10.11 -5.13 -2.51
C PHE A 116 9.71 -5.88 -3.78
N LEU A 117 10.23 -5.52 -4.95
CA LEU A 117 9.96 -6.31 -6.15
C LEU A 117 10.94 -7.48 -6.25
N PRO A 118 10.51 -8.58 -6.87
CA PRO A 118 11.35 -9.76 -6.95
C PRO A 118 12.57 -9.54 -7.86
N PRO A 119 13.63 -10.37 -7.74
CA PRO A 119 14.86 -10.23 -8.53
C PRO A 119 14.67 -10.32 -10.05
N SER A 120 13.55 -10.86 -10.53
CA SER A 120 13.16 -10.83 -11.94
C SER A 120 13.02 -9.41 -12.50
N THR A 121 12.97 -8.39 -11.64
CA THR A 121 12.87 -6.95 -11.97
C THR A 121 14.19 -6.28 -12.35
N ASP A 122 15.28 -7.03 -12.57
CA ASP A 122 16.61 -6.51 -12.93
C ASP A 122 17.20 -5.55 -11.86
N PRO A 123 17.68 -6.08 -10.72
CA PRO A 123 18.21 -5.27 -9.63
C PRO A 123 19.41 -4.41 -10.04
N ALA A 124 20.20 -4.82 -11.05
CA ALA A 124 21.34 -4.04 -11.52
C ALA A 124 20.89 -2.74 -12.19
N ARG A 125 19.79 -2.77 -12.93
CA ARG A 125 19.16 -1.57 -13.50
C ARG A 125 18.67 -0.62 -12.41
N LEU A 126 18.05 -1.15 -11.36
CA LEU A 126 17.55 -0.37 -10.23
C LEU A 126 18.72 0.25 -9.44
N ASP A 127 19.79 -0.50 -9.18
CA ASP A 127 21.00 0.00 -8.51
C ASP A 127 21.67 1.11 -9.32
N ALA A 128 21.73 0.97 -10.64
CA ALA A 128 22.25 2.02 -11.52
C ALA A 128 21.40 3.29 -11.48
N ALA A 129 20.07 3.16 -11.45
CA ALA A 129 19.16 4.29 -11.30
C ALA A 129 19.29 4.97 -9.93
N ILE A 130 19.51 4.21 -8.86
CA ILE A 130 19.79 4.78 -7.53
C ILE A 130 21.12 5.54 -7.53
N ALA A 131 22.14 5.03 -8.23
CA ALA A 131 23.45 5.68 -8.33
C ALA A 131 23.44 6.95 -9.20
N ASP A 132 22.58 7.00 -10.22
CA ASP A 132 22.36 8.18 -11.07
C ASP A 132 20.87 8.51 -11.19
N PRO A 133 20.29 9.23 -10.20
CA PRO A 133 18.87 9.58 -10.22
C PRO A 133 18.44 10.45 -11.41
N SER A 134 19.38 11.04 -12.15
CA SER A 134 19.05 11.91 -13.30
C SER A 134 18.39 11.15 -14.46
N ILE A 135 18.49 9.81 -14.47
CA ILE A 135 17.87 8.95 -15.47
C ILE A 135 16.45 8.50 -15.10
N ILE A 136 15.98 8.86 -13.90
CA ILE A 136 14.68 8.42 -13.37
C ILE A 136 13.59 9.41 -13.81
N PRO A 137 12.50 8.94 -14.43
CA PRO A 137 11.33 9.78 -14.66
C PRO A 137 10.70 10.24 -13.34
N GLU A 138 10.58 11.54 -13.15
CA GLU A 138 9.85 12.12 -12.01
C GLU A 138 8.32 11.97 -12.16
N THR A 139 7.86 11.81 -13.40
CA THR A 139 6.45 11.65 -13.72
C THR A 139 5.96 10.30 -13.17
N PRO A 140 4.93 10.31 -12.30
CA PRO A 140 4.33 9.07 -11.82
C PRO A 140 3.65 8.31 -12.96
N ASP A 141 3.68 6.99 -12.89
CA ASP A 141 3.05 6.12 -13.88
C ASP A 141 1.53 6.02 -13.65
N TYR A 142 1.12 5.94 -12.38
CA TYR A 142 -0.27 5.72 -11.99
C TYR A 142 -0.49 6.03 -10.52
N SER A 143 -1.70 6.50 -10.17
CA SER A 143 -2.20 6.47 -8.80
C SER A 143 -3.54 5.73 -8.78
N ALA A 144 -3.74 4.86 -7.80
CA ALA A 144 -5.06 4.38 -7.44
C ALA A 144 -5.65 5.23 -6.30
N PRO A 145 -6.98 5.50 -6.33
CA PRO A 145 -7.71 5.97 -5.16
C PRO A 145 -7.55 5.01 -3.97
N ILE A 146 -7.86 5.48 -2.77
CA ILE A 146 -7.91 4.64 -1.59
C ILE A 146 -8.92 3.50 -1.83
N PRO A 147 -8.59 2.23 -1.54
CA PRO A 147 -9.55 1.15 -1.68
C PRO A 147 -10.72 1.35 -0.71
N VAL A 148 -11.93 1.05 -1.16
CA VAL A 148 -13.13 1.03 -0.30
C VAL A 148 -13.28 -0.29 0.45
N ALA A 149 -12.58 -1.34 0.02
CA ALA A 149 -12.50 -2.62 0.68
C ALA A 149 -11.25 -3.40 0.26
N TYR A 150 -10.90 -4.41 1.04
CA TYR A 150 -9.97 -5.46 0.62
C TYR A 150 -10.45 -6.83 1.10
N LYS A 151 -9.94 -7.86 0.46
CA LYS A 151 -10.18 -9.25 0.83
C LYS A 151 -8.87 -10.01 0.87
N VAL A 152 -8.70 -10.81 1.92
CA VAL A 152 -7.63 -11.79 2.01
C VAL A 152 -8.14 -13.09 1.39
N ASP A 153 -7.73 -13.39 0.16
CA ASP A 153 -8.14 -14.62 -0.54
C ASP A 153 -7.37 -15.84 -0.03
N THR A 154 -6.11 -15.64 0.35
CA THR A 154 -5.25 -16.69 0.92
C THR A 154 -4.26 -16.05 1.87
N PHE A 155 -4.02 -16.70 3.00
CA PHE A 155 -2.95 -16.33 3.93
C PHE A 155 -2.29 -17.59 4.49
N THR A 156 -0.97 -17.59 4.48
CA THR A 156 -0.10 -18.52 5.17
C THR A 156 1.05 -17.73 5.79
N ASP A 157 1.85 -18.36 6.64
CA ASP A 157 3.03 -17.70 7.21
C ASP A 157 3.95 -17.10 6.13
N GLY A 158 4.04 -17.70 4.94
CA GLY A 158 4.99 -17.28 3.89
C GLY A 158 4.39 -16.53 2.71
N LEU A 159 3.07 -16.45 2.58
CA LEU A 159 2.39 -16.00 1.36
C LEU A 159 1.01 -15.44 1.71
N ALA A 160 0.66 -14.31 1.11
CA ALA A 160 -0.68 -13.76 1.12
C ALA A 160 -1.15 -13.36 -0.29
N VAL A 161 -2.44 -13.59 -0.56
CA VAL A 161 -3.13 -13.12 -1.77
C VAL A 161 -4.19 -12.13 -1.32
N ILE A 162 -4.02 -10.87 -1.71
CA ILE A 162 -4.87 -9.76 -1.30
C ILE A 162 -5.54 -9.16 -2.52
N THR A 163 -6.86 -9.00 -2.49
CA THR A 163 -7.60 -8.30 -3.53
C THR A 163 -8.15 -6.99 -2.97
N PHE A 164 -7.81 -5.87 -3.59
CA PHE A 164 -8.31 -4.54 -3.24
C PHE A 164 -9.45 -4.15 -4.19
N ALA A 165 -10.47 -3.47 -3.66
CA ALA A 165 -11.52 -2.85 -4.46
C ALA A 165 -11.47 -1.34 -4.31
N THR A 166 -11.39 -0.63 -5.44
CA THR A 166 -11.49 0.83 -5.51
C THR A 166 -12.80 1.23 -6.17
N ALA A 167 -13.46 2.24 -5.60
CA ALA A 167 -14.70 2.76 -6.15
C ALA A 167 -14.52 3.28 -7.58
N ARG A 168 -15.56 3.11 -8.39
CA ARG A 168 -15.72 3.75 -9.70
C ARG A 168 -17.11 4.38 -9.75
N ASP A 169 -17.42 5.04 -10.84
CA ASP A 169 -18.73 5.66 -11.02
C ASP A 169 -19.85 4.61 -10.99
N GLY A 170 -20.91 4.91 -10.23
CA GLY A 170 -22.09 4.05 -10.09
C GLY A 170 -21.83 2.84 -9.19
N ASP A 171 -22.44 1.70 -9.53
CA ASP A 171 -22.40 0.47 -8.73
C ASP A 171 -21.26 -0.47 -9.15
N VAL A 172 -20.15 0.08 -9.66
CA VAL A 172 -19.01 -0.70 -10.15
C VAL A 172 -17.77 -0.40 -9.31
N VAL A 173 -16.98 -1.43 -9.03
CA VAL A 173 -15.65 -1.30 -8.43
C VAL A 173 -14.59 -1.91 -9.34
N SER A 174 -13.40 -1.30 -9.36
CA SER A 174 -12.23 -1.94 -9.96
C SER A 174 -11.48 -2.73 -8.90
N VAL A 175 -11.16 -3.99 -9.22
CA VAL A 175 -10.40 -4.86 -8.32
C VAL A 175 -9.01 -5.14 -8.85
N VAL A 176 -8.03 -5.15 -7.95
CA VAL A 176 -6.66 -5.55 -8.23
C VAL A 176 -6.20 -6.58 -7.21
N THR A 177 -5.71 -7.72 -7.69
CA THR A 177 -5.13 -8.76 -6.84
C THR A 177 -3.61 -8.62 -6.80
N MET A 178 -3.08 -8.65 -5.59
CA MET A 178 -1.67 -8.63 -5.24
C MET A 178 -1.30 -9.94 -4.56
N VAL A 179 -0.12 -10.47 -4.89
CA VAL A 179 0.46 -11.63 -4.21
C VAL A 179 1.75 -11.18 -3.56
N VAL A 180 1.88 -11.40 -2.25
CA VAL A 180 3.07 -11.04 -1.47
C VAL A 180 3.61 -12.24 -0.70
N GLU A 181 4.92 -12.28 -0.51
CA GLU A 181 5.67 -13.32 0.17
C GLU A 181 6.44 -12.73 1.36
N TRP A 182 6.53 -13.48 2.46
CA TRP A 182 7.29 -13.05 3.63
C TRP A 182 8.77 -13.37 3.43
N ILE A 183 9.61 -12.34 3.27
CA ILE A 183 11.05 -12.43 3.01
C ILE A 183 11.77 -11.53 3.99
N ASP A 184 12.78 -12.07 4.69
CA ASP A 184 13.71 -11.33 5.55
C ASP A 184 13.07 -10.35 6.56
N GLY A 185 11.84 -10.65 7.00
CA GLY A 185 11.13 -9.85 8.02
C GLY A 185 10.10 -8.87 7.47
N ASP A 186 9.79 -8.92 6.16
CA ASP A 186 8.73 -8.10 5.57
C ASP A 186 7.99 -8.82 4.41
N TRP A 187 6.94 -8.20 3.88
CA TRP A 187 6.16 -8.66 2.73
C TRP A 187 6.69 -8.05 1.43
N HIS A 188 7.12 -8.91 0.52
CA HIS A 188 7.63 -8.56 -0.81
C HIS A 188 6.65 -9.01 -1.88
N GLN A 189 6.59 -8.33 -3.03
CA GLN A 189 5.77 -8.80 -4.14
C GLN A 189 6.31 -10.14 -4.68
N SER A 190 5.42 -11.11 -4.87
CA SER A 190 5.77 -12.44 -5.39
C SER A 190 6.07 -12.39 -6.89
N ASP A 191 6.97 -13.27 -7.35
CA ASP A 191 7.19 -13.56 -8.78
C ASP A 191 5.99 -14.24 -9.46
N GLN A 192 5.07 -14.85 -8.68
CA GLN A 192 3.85 -15.49 -9.21
C GLN A 192 2.74 -14.49 -9.56
N PHE A 193 3.12 -13.22 -9.73
CA PHE A 193 2.21 -12.11 -9.88
C PHE A 193 1.35 -12.22 -11.14
N ILE A 194 0.04 -12.29 -10.92
CA ILE A 194 -0.96 -12.00 -11.95
C ILE A 194 -1.64 -10.69 -11.53
N ARG A 195 -1.24 -9.56 -12.14
CA ARG A 195 -2.06 -8.34 -12.07
C ARG A 195 -3.33 -8.59 -12.87
N SER A 196 -4.38 -9.03 -12.21
CA SER A 196 -5.72 -9.01 -12.78
C SER A 196 -6.40 -7.72 -12.35
N LEU A 197 -6.56 -6.79 -13.28
CA LEU A 197 -7.50 -5.69 -13.11
C LEU A 197 -8.84 -6.16 -13.68
N SER A 198 -9.89 -6.14 -12.86
CA SER A 198 -11.25 -6.49 -13.29
C SER A 198 -12.26 -5.47 -12.80
N LEU A 199 -13.38 -5.37 -13.50
CA LEU A 199 -14.54 -4.60 -13.04
C LEU A 199 -15.58 -5.58 -12.52
N ILE A 200 -16.12 -5.32 -11.33
CA ILE A 200 -17.18 -6.11 -10.72
C ILE A 200 -18.25 -5.18 -10.14
N ASP A 201 -19.45 -5.72 -9.95
CA ASP A 201 -20.53 -5.02 -9.27
C ASP A 201 -20.21 -4.81 -7.79
N ALA A 202 -20.64 -3.67 -7.22
CA ALA A 202 -20.32 -3.26 -5.86
C ALA A 202 -20.96 -4.14 -4.76
N ASP A 203 -22.04 -4.87 -5.09
CA ASP A 203 -22.66 -5.85 -4.19
C ASP A 203 -21.72 -7.05 -3.92
N ARG A 204 -20.78 -7.32 -4.83
CA ARG A 204 -19.80 -8.42 -4.71
C ARG A 204 -18.69 -8.17 -3.68
N ILE A 205 -18.69 -6.99 -3.05
CA ILE A 205 -17.72 -6.63 -2.01
C ILE A 205 -18.41 -6.36 -0.64
N GLU A 206 -19.68 -6.75 -0.48
CA GLU A 206 -20.42 -6.56 0.77
C GLU A 206 -19.79 -7.32 1.96
N ASP A 207 -19.18 -8.48 1.72
CA ASP A 207 -18.52 -9.32 2.72
C ASP A 207 -17.02 -9.04 2.88
N TRP A 208 -16.49 -8.02 2.19
CA TRP A 208 -15.08 -7.66 2.25
C TRP A 208 -14.79 -6.75 3.45
N ALA A 209 -13.54 -6.80 3.93
CA ALA A 209 -13.08 -5.92 4.99
C ALA A 209 -13.07 -4.47 4.47
N ARG A 210 -13.78 -3.58 5.16
CA ARG A 210 -13.84 -2.14 4.82
C ARG A 210 -12.68 -1.39 5.45
N TRP A 211 -12.25 -0.33 4.78
CA TRP A 211 -11.27 0.63 5.29
C TRP A 211 -11.93 1.72 6.13
#